data_AF-A0A925VUB4-F1
#
_entry.id   AF-A0A925VUB4-F1
#
_cell.length_a   1.000
_cell.length_b   1.000
_cell.length_c   1.000
_cell.angle_alpha   90.00
_cell.angle_beta   90.00
_cell.angle_gamma   90.00
#
_symmetry.space_group_name_H-M   'P 1'
#
loop_
_entity.id
_entity.type
_entity.pdbx_description
1 polymer ?
#
loop_
_entity_poly.entity_id
_entity_poly.type
_entity_poly.pdbx_seq_one_letter_code
_entity_poly.pdbx_strand_id
1 'polypeptide(L)'
;MSHPKVTWYRAVATESEPTTLSARAARRLEDGPLDSVTLMREVCHVERLTAEAGERMAMALLGGREEFVRLSNGTWSLRDDSRLRANVEGAPRVVAENDPLLSSLSFAVVDVETTGTSARTYDRITEISVVRVVEGEIADVYTRLVNPERSIPPFITSLTQISWDMVKDELPFRGIAEEVAERLTGHVFAAHNAVFDWGF
;
A
#
# COMPACT_ATOMS: atom_id res chain seq x y z
N MET A 1 -31.87 25.67 -1.26
CA MET A 1 -31.11 24.75 -2.13
C MET A 1 -30.41 23.76 -1.23
N SER A 2 -30.88 22.50 -1.23
CA SER A 2 -30.43 21.44 -0.34
C SER A 2 -29.20 20.75 -0.94
N HIS A 3 -28.10 20.68 -0.20
CA HIS A 3 -26.95 19.86 -0.58
C HIS A 3 -27.31 18.38 -0.38
N PRO A 4 -26.94 17.46 -1.30
CA PRO A 4 -27.14 16.05 -1.06
C PRO A 4 -26.09 15.54 -0.05
N LYS A 5 -26.55 14.88 1.00
CA LYS A 5 -25.70 14.14 1.94
C LYS A 5 -25.18 12.89 1.24
N VAL A 6 -23.87 12.81 1.02
CA VAL A 6 -23.20 11.59 0.60
C VAL A 6 -23.37 10.56 1.73
N THR A 7 -23.99 9.43 1.41
CA THR A 7 -24.26 8.35 2.36
C THR A 7 -23.26 7.24 2.07
N TRP A 8 -22.31 7.02 2.99
CA TRP A 8 -21.36 5.92 2.89
C TRP A 8 -22.08 4.57 3.04
N TYR A 9 -21.73 3.61 2.18
CA TYR A 9 -22.26 2.25 2.18
C TYR A 9 -22.06 1.59 3.56
N ARG A 10 -23.13 1.05 4.15
CA ARG A 10 -23.07 0.14 5.30
C ARG A 10 -22.53 -1.21 4.81
N ALA A 11 -21.30 -1.54 5.16
CA ALA A 11 -20.77 -2.90 4.99
C ALA A 11 -21.56 -3.87 5.89
N VAL A 12 -22.00 -4.99 5.30
CA VAL A 12 -22.54 -6.14 6.02
C VAL A 12 -21.37 -6.80 6.75
N ALA A 13 -21.41 -6.81 8.08
CA ALA A 13 -20.39 -7.44 8.91
C ALA A 13 -20.51 -8.97 8.81
N THR A 14 -19.80 -9.57 7.86
CA THR A 14 -19.21 -10.91 8.07
C THR A 14 -18.07 -10.76 9.08
N GLU A 15 -17.75 -11.78 9.88
CA GLU A 15 -16.61 -11.74 10.81
C GLU A 15 -15.40 -11.12 10.10
N SER A 16 -15.00 -9.93 10.54
CA SER A 16 -14.06 -9.12 9.79
C SER A 16 -12.70 -9.81 9.84
N GLU A 17 -12.17 -10.16 8.67
CA GLU A 17 -10.76 -10.47 8.53
C GLU A 17 -9.94 -9.41 9.29
N PRO A 18 -8.87 -9.79 10.02
CA PRO A 18 -8.02 -8.85 10.71
C PRO A 18 -7.54 -7.80 9.71
N THR A 19 -7.91 -6.55 9.97
CA THR A 19 -7.74 -5.45 9.01
C THR A 19 -6.28 -4.99 8.92
N THR A 20 -5.43 -5.35 9.89
CA THR A 20 -4.02 -5.00 9.90
C THR A 20 -3.14 -6.19 9.56
N LEU A 21 -2.02 -5.94 8.89
CA LEU A 21 -1.02 -6.97 8.58
C LEU A 21 -0.47 -7.64 9.85
N SER A 22 -0.32 -6.90 10.96
CA SER A 22 0.10 -7.48 12.25
C SER A 22 -0.96 -8.43 12.81
N ALA A 23 -2.24 -8.07 12.76
CA ALA A 23 -3.30 -8.97 13.24
C ALA A 23 -3.44 -10.22 12.36
N ARG A 24 -3.20 -10.11 11.04
CA ARG A 24 -3.10 -11.25 10.13
C ARG A 24 -1.90 -12.14 10.46
N ALA A 25 -0.74 -11.55 10.75
CA ALA A 25 0.44 -12.29 11.17
C ALA A 25 0.20 -13.03 12.48
N ALA A 26 -0.44 -12.39 13.47
CA ALA A 26 -0.81 -13.02 14.72
C ALA A 26 -1.71 -14.23 14.50
N ARG A 27 -2.82 -14.07 13.77
CA ARG A 27 -3.71 -15.17 13.39
C ARG A 27 -2.95 -16.30 12.71
N ARG A 28 -2.06 -15.98 11.76
CA ARG A 28 -1.32 -16.99 11.02
C ARG A 28 -0.35 -17.80 11.90
N LEU A 29 0.21 -17.17 12.92
CA LEU A 29 1.13 -17.79 13.88
C LEU A 29 0.41 -18.63 14.95
N GLU A 30 -0.92 -18.52 15.08
CA GLU A 30 -1.72 -19.43 15.93
C GLU A 30 -1.50 -20.91 15.51
N ASP A 31 -1.34 -21.17 14.21
CA ASP A 31 -1.08 -22.52 13.67
C ASP A 31 0.36 -23.03 13.90
N GLY A 32 1.30 -22.14 14.23
CA GLY A 32 2.67 -22.52 14.52
C GLY A 32 3.70 -21.49 14.07
N PRO A 33 4.97 -21.65 14.51
CA PRO A 33 6.05 -20.81 14.05
C PRO A 33 6.30 -20.93 12.54
N LEU A 34 6.65 -19.81 11.89
CA LEU A 34 6.94 -19.75 10.46
C LEU A 34 8.20 -18.95 10.16
N ASP A 35 8.92 -19.31 9.09
CA ASP A 35 10.01 -18.48 8.58
C ASP A 35 9.47 -17.16 7.99
N SER A 36 10.33 -16.14 7.96
CA SER A 36 9.96 -14.79 7.53
C SER A 36 9.42 -14.74 6.11
N VAL A 37 9.93 -15.57 5.19
CA VAL A 37 9.46 -15.55 3.79
C VAL A 37 8.06 -16.11 3.71
N THR A 38 7.83 -17.31 4.26
CA THR A 38 6.51 -17.94 4.25
C THR A 38 5.48 -17.05 4.94
N LEU A 39 5.80 -16.54 6.12
CA LEU A 39 4.90 -15.65 6.86
C LEU A 39 4.56 -14.38 6.05
N MET A 40 5.55 -13.71 5.46
CA MET A 40 5.30 -12.48 4.68
C MET A 40 4.58 -12.74 3.36
N ARG A 41 4.79 -13.89 2.70
CA ARG A 41 4.00 -14.26 1.51
C ARG A 41 2.52 -14.39 1.85
N GLU A 42 2.21 -15.05 2.96
CA GLU A 42 0.82 -15.30 3.37
C GLU A 42 0.16 -14.04 3.96
N VAL A 43 0.90 -13.25 4.73
CA VAL A 43 0.41 -12.02 5.38
C VAL A 43 0.33 -10.84 4.42
N CYS A 44 1.27 -10.70 3.48
CA CYS A 44 1.32 -9.55 2.57
C CYS A 44 0.85 -9.90 1.15
N HIS A 45 0.51 -11.16 0.88
CA HIS A 45 0.15 -11.66 -0.47
C HIS A 45 1.19 -11.35 -1.55
N VAL A 46 2.48 -11.41 -1.19
CA VAL A 46 3.58 -11.17 -2.12
C VAL A 46 4.07 -12.49 -2.69
N GLU A 47 3.78 -12.79 -3.96
CA GLU A 47 4.17 -14.08 -4.56
C GLU A 47 5.70 -14.27 -4.62
N ARG A 48 6.43 -13.23 -5.02
CA ARG A 48 7.88 -13.28 -5.27
C ARG A 48 8.63 -12.47 -4.23
N LEU A 49 8.97 -13.14 -3.14
CA LEU A 49 9.78 -12.57 -2.07
C LEU A 49 11.12 -13.30 -1.96
N THR A 50 12.22 -12.53 -1.93
CA THR A 50 13.56 -13.05 -1.63
C THR A 50 13.72 -13.27 -0.12
N ALA A 51 14.68 -14.08 0.30
CA ALA A 51 14.95 -14.31 1.72
C ALA A 51 15.27 -13.00 2.47
N GLU A 52 16.13 -12.17 1.89
CA GLU A 52 16.52 -10.89 2.47
C GLU A 52 15.34 -9.91 2.59
N ALA A 53 14.52 -9.81 1.54
CA ALA A 53 13.32 -8.96 1.58
C ALA A 53 12.29 -9.49 2.58
N GLY A 54 12.10 -10.81 2.67
CA GLY A 54 11.20 -11.45 3.63
C GLY A 54 11.62 -11.20 5.07
N GLU A 55 12.90 -11.35 5.40
CA GLU A 55 13.43 -11.01 6.72
C GLU A 55 13.23 -9.53 7.04
N ARG A 56 13.56 -8.60 6.13
CA ARG A 56 13.35 -7.17 6.37
C ARG A 56 11.88 -6.82 6.57
N MET A 57 10.98 -7.40 5.77
CA MET A 57 9.54 -7.20 5.91
C MET A 57 9.01 -7.72 7.25
N ALA A 58 9.39 -8.95 7.64
CA ALA A 58 8.97 -9.53 8.91
C ALA A 58 9.50 -8.72 10.09
N MET A 59 10.75 -8.28 10.02
CA MET A 59 11.35 -7.40 11.04
C MET A 59 10.67 -6.03 11.12
N ALA A 60 10.36 -5.40 9.99
CA ALA A 60 9.67 -4.11 9.98
C ALA A 60 8.23 -4.22 10.49
N LEU A 61 7.54 -5.32 10.18
CA LEU A 61 6.15 -5.52 10.57
C LEU A 61 6.00 -5.96 12.04
N LEU A 62 6.85 -6.89 12.48
CA LEU A 62 6.72 -7.61 13.75
C LEU A 62 7.78 -7.18 14.78
N GLY A 63 8.95 -6.74 14.32
CA GLY A 63 10.06 -6.32 15.17
C GLY A 63 9.69 -5.13 16.04
N GLY A 64 9.97 -5.25 17.34
CA GLY A 64 9.62 -4.22 18.34
C GLY A 64 8.18 -4.25 18.86
N ARG A 65 7.34 -5.19 18.40
CA ARG A 65 6.04 -5.48 19.02
C ARG A 65 6.21 -6.57 20.08
N GLU A 66 5.62 -6.37 21.26
CA GLU A 66 5.75 -7.34 22.35
C GLU A 66 5.05 -8.66 22.06
N GLU A 67 3.97 -8.67 21.26
CA GLU A 67 3.20 -9.88 20.95
C GLU A 67 3.98 -10.92 20.13
N PHE A 68 5.00 -10.50 19.38
CA PHE A 68 5.78 -11.39 18.52
C PHE A 68 7.14 -11.73 19.11
N VAL A 69 7.64 -12.89 18.74
CA VAL A 69 8.96 -13.37 19.12
C VAL A 69 9.65 -14.03 17.94
N ARG A 70 10.97 -13.81 17.81
CA ARG A 70 11.79 -14.49 16.80
C ARG A 70 12.64 -15.54 17.48
N LEU A 71 12.48 -16.78 17.07
CA LEU A 71 13.21 -17.93 17.59
C LEU A 71 14.64 -17.95 17.05
N SER A 72 15.55 -18.62 17.75
CA SER A 72 16.97 -18.76 17.35
C SER A 72 17.17 -19.44 15.99
N ASN A 73 16.19 -20.24 15.55
CA ASN A 73 16.18 -20.87 14.23
C ASN A 73 15.71 -19.94 13.09
N GLY A 74 15.41 -18.67 13.38
CA GLY A 74 14.98 -17.67 12.40
C GLY A 74 13.48 -17.60 12.14
N THR A 75 12.67 -18.46 12.77
CA THR A 75 11.20 -18.42 12.65
C THR A 75 10.57 -17.42 13.62
N TRP A 76 9.37 -16.95 13.28
CA TRP A 76 8.53 -16.09 14.10
C TRP A 76 7.44 -16.91 14.77
N SER A 77 7.07 -16.54 16.00
CA SER A 77 5.91 -17.07 16.70
C SER A 77 5.25 -15.99 17.56
N LEU A 78 4.08 -16.31 18.12
CA LEU A 78 3.47 -15.53 19.20
C LEU A 78 4.26 -15.74 20.50
N ARG A 79 4.40 -14.68 21.31
CA ARG A 79 5.14 -14.76 22.57
C ARG A 79 4.52 -15.73 23.57
N ASP A 80 3.19 -15.83 23.59
CA ASP A 80 2.42 -16.69 24.49
C ASP A 80 2.15 -18.09 23.91
N ASP A 81 2.84 -18.47 22.82
CA ASP A 81 2.71 -19.79 22.21
C ASP A 81 3.15 -20.90 23.19
N SER A 82 2.15 -21.59 23.74
CA SER A 82 2.30 -22.72 24.67
C SER A 82 3.14 -23.90 24.14
N ARG A 83 3.37 -23.99 22.83
CA ARG A 83 4.22 -25.01 22.20
C ARG A 83 5.71 -24.74 22.43
N LEU A 84 6.08 -23.51 22.77
CA LEU A 84 7.46 -23.11 23.01
C LEU A 84 7.91 -23.51 24.42
N ARG A 85 8.94 -24.37 24.51
CA ARG A 85 9.54 -24.78 25.79
C ARG A 85 10.57 -23.75 26.26
N ALA A 86 10.14 -22.80 27.09
CA ALA A 86 10.91 -21.90 27.98
C ALA A 86 12.19 -21.19 27.44
N ASN A 87 12.26 -19.88 27.70
CA ASN A 87 13.30 -18.91 27.35
C ASN A 87 13.38 -18.57 25.85
N VAL A 88 12.38 -17.83 25.40
CA VAL A 88 12.40 -17.21 24.08
C VAL A 88 12.81 -15.75 24.24
N GLU A 89 13.99 -15.38 23.72
CA GLU A 89 14.43 -13.98 23.65
C GLU A 89 13.42 -13.17 22.85
N GLY A 90 13.05 -11.98 23.35
CA GLY A 90 12.11 -11.09 22.67
C GLY A 90 12.56 -10.78 21.24
N ALA A 91 11.60 -10.54 20.34
CA ALA A 91 11.90 -10.22 18.95
C ALA A 91 12.98 -9.11 18.90
N PRO A 92 14.12 -9.35 18.23
CA PRO A 92 15.16 -8.35 18.13
C PRO A 92 14.56 -7.10 17.48
N ARG A 93 14.81 -5.94 18.08
CA ARG A 93 14.50 -4.66 17.45
C ARG A 93 15.54 -4.46 16.37
N VAL A 94 15.17 -4.62 15.10
CA VAL A 94 16.05 -4.19 14.01
C VAL A 94 15.96 -2.67 13.95
N VAL A 95 16.86 -2.01 14.67
CA VAL A 95 17.44 -0.76 14.22
C VAL A 95 18.61 -1.19 13.36
N ALA A 96 18.44 -1.23 12.04
CA ALA A 96 19.61 -1.08 11.20
C ALA A 96 20.17 0.30 11.59
N GLU A 97 21.35 0.33 12.21
CA GLU A 97 21.88 1.53 12.90
C GLU A 97 21.94 2.77 11.98
N ASN A 98 21.82 2.58 10.66
CA ASN A 98 21.85 3.63 9.64
C ASN A 98 20.60 3.72 8.75
N ASP A 99 19.57 2.85 8.90
CA ASP A 99 18.35 2.99 8.08
C ASP A 99 17.38 3.96 8.76
N PRO A 100 16.79 4.91 8.01
CA PRO A 100 15.78 5.80 8.55
C PRO A 100 14.56 5.00 9.02
N LEU A 101 13.96 5.43 10.12
CA LEU A 101 12.67 4.89 10.55
C LEU A 101 11.66 5.10 9.43
N LEU A 102 10.78 4.13 9.19
CA LEU A 102 9.68 4.27 8.21
C LEU A 102 8.86 5.54 8.48
N SER A 103 8.64 5.87 9.76
CA SER A 103 7.95 7.08 10.17
C SER A 103 8.71 8.36 9.84
N SER A 104 10.03 8.32 9.64
CA SER A 104 10.84 9.49 9.24
C SER A 104 10.94 9.67 7.72
N LEU A 105 10.49 8.68 6.94
CA LEU A 105 10.44 8.79 5.49
C LEU A 105 9.22 9.60 5.06
N SER A 106 9.39 10.36 3.97
CA SER A 106 8.29 11.06 3.31
C SER A 106 7.83 10.26 2.10
N PHE A 107 6.54 9.99 1.98
CA PHE A 107 5.95 9.21 0.90
C PHE A 107 5.06 10.08 0.02
N ALA A 108 5.05 9.78 -1.28
CA ALA A 108 4.00 10.18 -2.20
C ALA A 108 3.24 8.91 -2.56
N VAL A 109 2.06 8.74 -1.97
CA VAL A 109 1.17 7.62 -2.26
C VAL A 109 0.35 8.00 -3.48
N VAL A 110 0.52 7.26 -4.57
CA VAL A 110 -0.02 7.58 -5.89
C VAL A 110 -0.97 6.49 -6.35
N ASP A 111 -2.03 6.92 -7.03
CA ASP A 111 -2.98 6.09 -7.74
C ASP A 111 -3.38 6.81 -9.03
N VAL A 112 -3.42 6.07 -10.14
CA VAL A 112 -3.89 6.59 -11.44
C VAL A 112 -5.00 5.73 -12.02
N GLU A 113 -6.03 6.41 -12.51
CA GLU A 113 -7.02 5.78 -13.39
C GLU A 113 -6.69 6.13 -14.83
N THR A 114 -6.84 5.18 -15.74
CA THR A 114 -6.38 5.35 -17.12
C THR A 114 -7.35 4.78 -18.14
N THR A 115 -7.19 5.15 -19.41
CA THR A 115 -8.02 4.64 -20.52
C THR A 115 -7.75 3.18 -20.90
N GLY A 116 -6.87 2.47 -20.18
CA GLY A 116 -6.46 1.10 -20.51
C GLY A 116 -5.41 0.54 -19.55
N THR A 117 -4.44 -0.22 -20.05
CA THR A 117 -3.45 -0.91 -19.19
C THR A 117 -2.00 -0.68 -19.59
N SER A 118 -1.72 0.07 -20.66
CA SER A 118 -0.35 0.21 -21.16
C SER A 118 0.04 1.62 -21.55
N ALA A 119 0.82 2.27 -20.69
CA ALA A 119 1.45 3.56 -20.94
C ALA A 119 2.41 3.58 -22.15
N ARG A 120 2.99 2.41 -22.49
CA ARG A 120 3.88 2.28 -23.67
C ARG A 120 3.12 2.39 -24.99
N THR A 121 1.80 2.28 -24.94
CA THR A 121 0.94 2.33 -26.12
C THR A 121 0.17 3.65 -26.13
N TYR A 122 -1.09 3.61 -26.53
CA TYR A 122 -1.91 4.79 -26.74
C TYR A 122 -2.58 5.27 -25.44
N ASP A 123 -2.61 4.47 -24.36
CA ASP A 123 -3.37 4.74 -23.13
C ASP A 123 -2.91 6.00 -22.38
N ARG A 124 -3.87 6.67 -21.74
CA ARG A 124 -3.68 7.97 -21.07
C ARG A 124 -4.37 7.99 -19.71
N ILE A 125 -3.88 8.86 -18.84
CA ILE A 125 -4.43 9.10 -17.51
C ILE A 125 -5.80 9.80 -17.64
N THR A 126 -6.77 9.35 -16.86
CA THR A 126 -8.09 9.96 -16.68
C THR A 126 -8.29 10.54 -15.27
N GLU A 127 -7.52 10.06 -14.29
CA GLU A 127 -7.43 10.64 -12.95
C GLU A 127 -6.04 10.39 -12.38
N ILE A 128 -5.52 11.33 -11.58
CA ILE A 128 -4.35 11.12 -10.74
C ILE A 128 -4.63 11.60 -9.32
N SER A 129 -4.28 10.78 -8.35
CA SER A 129 -4.26 11.11 -6.93
C SER A 129 -2.85 10.99 -6.35
N VAL A 130 -2.42 11.98 -5.57
CA VAL A 130 -1.15 12.00 -4.84
C VAL A 130 -1.42 12.43 -3.41
N VAL A 131 -1.15 11.53 -2.45
CA VAL A 131 -1.22 11.81 -1.02
C VAL A 131 0.21 11.87 -0.48
N ARG A 132 0.61 13.03 0.05
CA ARG A 132 1.91 13.16 0.71
C ARG A 132 1.79 12.79 2.17
N VAL A 133 2.62 11.85 2.61
CA VAL A 133 2.74 11.44 4.01
C VAL A 133 4.11 11.86 4.51
N VAL A 134 4.15 12.68 5.55
CA VAL A 134 5.38 13.21 6.16
C VAL A 134 5.30 12.95 7.65
N GLU A 135 6.36 12.36 8.23
CA GLU A 135 6.39 12.00 9.65
C GLU A 135 5.26 11.06 10.10
N GLY A 136 4.74 10.26 9.15
CA GLY A 136 3.60 9.36 9.38
C GLY A 136 2.22 10.03 9.31
N GLU A 137 2.15 11.33 9.05
CA GLU A 137 0.91 12.11 8.96
C GLU A 137 0.62 12.54 7.52
N ILE A 138 -0.67 12.70 7.19
CA ILE A 138 -1.08 13.21 5.87
C ILE A 138 -0.81 14.72 5.80
N ALA A 139 0.16 15.11 4.97
CA ALA A 139 0.56 16.50 4.79
C ALA A 139 -0.14 17.19 3.61
N ASP A 140 -0.54 16.43 2.59
CA ASP A 140 -1.20 16.95 1.39
C ASP A 140 -2.04 15.85 0.73
N VAL A 141 -3.18 16.25 0.15
CA VAL A 141 -4.05 15.38 -0.65
C VAL A 141 -4.39 16.11 -1.93
N TYR A 142 -3.91 15.59 -3.05
CA TYR A 142 -4.12 16.13 -4.37
C TYR A 142 -4.82 15.10 -5.24
N THR A 143 -5.96 15.47 -5.82
CA THR A 143 -6.69 14.64 -6.78
C THR A 143 -7.17 15.51 -7.93
N ARG A 144 -6.99 15.01 -9.16
CA ARG A 144 -7.49 15.65 -10.38
C ARG A 144 -8.00 14.61 -11.36
N LEU A 145 -9.20 14.86 -11.89
CA LEU A 145 -9.61 14.33 -13.18
C LEU A 145 -8.74 14.97 -14.27
N VAL A 146 -8.45 14.19 -15.30
CA VAL A 146 -7.53 14.56 -16.37
C VAL A 146 -8.20 14.25 -17.69
N ASN A 147 -8.18 15.21 -18.61
CA ASN A 147 -8.62 14.96 -19.98
C ASN A 147 -7.60 14.04 -20.67
N PRO A 148 -7.96 12.80 -21.03
CA PRO A 148 -7.03 11.88 -21.67
C PRO A 148 -6.78 12.25 -23.14
N GLU A 149 -7.51 13.23 -23.69
CA GLU A 149 -7.51 13.64 -25.10
C GLU A 149 -7.85 12.48 -26.07
N ARG A 150 -8.63 11.52 -25.58
CA ARG A 150 -9.08 10.34 -26.32
C ARG A 150 -10.33 9.70 -25.71
N SER A 151 -10.95 8.79 -26.47
CA SER A 151 -12.08 8.02 -25.97
C SER A 151 -11.67 7.05 -24.84
N ILE A 152 -12.58 6.90 -23.87
CA ILE A 152 -12.49 5.93 -22.78
C ILE A 152 -13.33 4.71 -23.17
N PRO A 153 -12.75 3.50 -23.26
CA PRO A 153 -13.51 2.30 -23.57
C PRO A 153 -14.61 2.03 -22.53
N PRO A 154 -15.81 1.55 -22.93
CA PRO A 154 -16.92 1.33 -21.98
C PRO A 154 -16.57 0.40 -20.80
N PHE A 155 -15.73 -0.61 -21.04
CA PHE A 155 -15.24 -1.49 -19.98
C PHE A 155 -14.41 -0.72 -18.93
N ILE A 156 -13.57 0.20 -19.36
CA ILE A 156 -12.77 1.04 -18.46
C ILE A 156 -13.66 1.98 -17.68
N THR A 157 -14.65 2.61 -18.31
CA THR A 157 -15.66 3.41 -17.59
C THR A 157 -16.43 2.56 -16.58
N SER A 158 -16.75 1.30 -16.89
CA SER A 158 -17.41 0.41 -15.93
C SER A 158 -16.52 0.04 -14.74
N LEU A 159 -15.20 0.00 -14.93
CA LEU A 159 -14.23 -0.32 -13.88
C LEU A 159 -13.96 0.89 -12.98
N THR A 160 -13.61 2.02 -13.61
CA THR A 160 -13.14 3.25 -12.94
C THR A 160 -14.26 4.20 -12.55
N GLN A 161 -15.46 4.01 -13.12
CA GLN A 161 -16.59 4.94 -13.03
C GLN A 161 -16.31 6.34 -13.62
N ILE A 162 -15.21 6.50 -14.37
CA ILE A 162 -14.87 7.75 -15.06
C ILE A 162 -15.32 7.67 -16.52
N SER A 163 -16.18 8.62 -16.89
CA SER A 163 -16.72 8.76 -18.25
C SER A 163 -16.08 9.91 -19.01
N TRP A 164 -16.16 9.88 -20.34
CA TRP A 164 -15.69 10.99 -21.19
C TRP A 164 -16.33 12.32 -20.80
N ASP A 165 -17.62 12.32 -20.45
CA ASP A 165 -18.34 13.53 -20.08
C ASP A 165 -17.83 14.19 -18.80
N MET A 166 -17.18 13.41 -17.91
CA MET A 166 -16.57 13.94 -16.69
C MET A 166 -15.23 14.63 -16.94
N VAL A 167 -14.51 14.23 -17.99
CA VAL A 167 -13.10 14.62 -18.18
C VAL A 167 -12.85 15.48 -19.41
N LYS A 168 -13.80 15.57 -20.34
CA LYS A 168 -13.63 16.25 -21.64
C LYS A 168 -13.28 17.75 -21.52
N ASP A 169 -13.66 18.39 -20.43
CA ASP A 169 -13.43 19.82 -20.17
C ASP A 169 -12.30 20.07 -19.15
N GLU A 170 -11.68 19.00 -18.64
CA GLU A 170 -10.55 19.08 -17.70
C GLU A 170 -9.23 19.38 -18.42
N LEU A 171 -8.20 19.73 -17.62
CA LEU A 171 -6.85 19.89 -18.16
C LEU A 171 -6.29 18.53 -18.62
N PRO A 172 -5.56 18.49 -19.75
CA PRO A 172 -4.76 17.32 -20.10
C PRO A 172 -3.57 17.19 -19.15
N PHE A 173 -2.96 16.00 -19.07
CA PHE A 173 -1.87 15.75 -18.11
C PHE A 173 -0.72 16.76 -18.22
N ARG A 174 -0.36 17.19 -19.44
CA ARG A 174 0.67 18.23 -19.66
C ARG A 174 0.39 19.54 -18.91
N GLY A 175 -0.88 19.84 -18.62
CA GLY A 175 -1.30 21.05 -17.90
C GLY A 175 -1.16 20.93 -16.39
N ILE A 176 -0.98 19.72 -15.85
CA ILE A 176 -0.82 19.46 -14.41
C ILE A 176 0.51 18.77 -14.06
N ALA A 177 1.35 18.47 -15.07
CA ALA A 177 2.56 17.68 -14.88
C ALA A 177 3.55 18.33 -13.91
N GLU A 178 3.67 19.66 -13.92
CA GLU A 178 4.52 20.41 -12.99
C GLU A 178 4.01 20.28 -11.54
N GLU A 179 2.71 20.47 -11.33
CA GLU A 179 2.06 20.30 -10.02
C GLU A 179 2.20 18.88 -9.45
N VAL A 180 2.15 17.87 -10.33
CA VAL A 180 2.38 16.46 -9.95
C VAL A 180 3.84 16.25 -9.60
N ALA A 181 4.78 16.71 -10.44
CA ALA A 181 6.21 16.55 -10.23
C ALA A 181 6.68 17.19 -8.91
N GLU A 182 6.16 18.36 -8.56
CA GLU A 182 6.42 19.02 -7.27
C GLU A 182 6.02 18.15 -6.08
N ARG A 183 4.91 17.41 -6.19
CA ARG A 183 4.42 16.54 -5.11
C ARG A 183 5.16 15.22 -5.02
N LEU A 184 5.75 14.74 -6.11
CA LEU A 184 6.55 13.51 -6.11
C LEU A 184 8.00 13.78 -5.69
N THR A 185 8.53 14.96 -6.00
CA THR A 185 9.95 15.28 -5.80
C THR A 185 10.37 15.16 -4.33
N GLY A 186 11.41 14.38 -4.07
CA GLY A 186 11.96 14.19 -2.72
C GLY A 186 11.18 13.22 -1.83
N HIS A 187 10.15 12.56 -2.35
CA HIS A 187 9.33 11.59 -1.61
C HIS A 187 9.50 10.18 -2.19
N VAL A 188 9.35 9.16 -1.33
CA VAL A 188 9.29 7.76 -1.76
C VAL A 188 7.97 7.53 -2.49
N PHE A 189 8.03 7.17 -3.76
CA PHE A 189 6.84 6.80 -4.53
C PHE A 189 6.28 5.47 -4.02
N ALA A 190 5.02 5.46 -3.63
CA ALA A 190 4.32 4.28 -3.16
C ALA A 190 2.98 4.14 -3.88
N ALA A 191 2.64 2.94 -4.33
CA ALA A 191 1.34 2.64 -4.93
C ALA A 191 1.06 1.15 -4.79
N HIS A 192 -0.21 0.75 -4.94
CA HIS A 192 -0.59 -0.66 -4.86
C HIS A 192 0.06 -1.49 -5.99
N ASN A 193 0.16 -0.92 -7.19
CA ASN A 193 0.87 -1.52 -8.32
C ASN A 193 1.87 -0.52 -8.91
N ALA A 194 2.87 -0.14 -8.12
CA ALA A 194 3.80 0.95 -8.46
C ALA A 194 4.42 0.87 -9.87
N VAL A 195 4.63 -0.32 -10.43
CA VAL A 195 5.13 -0.45 -11.82
C VAL A 195 4.12 0.04 -12.85
N PHE A 196 2.83 -0.19 -12.61
CA PHE A 196 1.74 0.32 -13.44
C PHE A 196 1.63 1.83 -13.30
N ASP A 197 1.44 2.33 -12.07
CA ASP A 197 1.22 3.75 -11.81
C ASP A 197 2.39 4.62 -12.26
N TRP A 198 3.63 4.19 -11.99
CA TRP A 198 4.85 4.87 -12.43
C TRP A 198 5.06 4.83 -13.95
N GLY A 199 4.45 3.85 -14.62
CA GLY A 199 4.58 3.70 -16.07
C GLY A 199 3.89 4.82 -16.85
N PHE A 200 2.83 5.40 -16.28
CA PHE A 200 2.02 6.47 -16.87
C PHE A 200 2.56 7.85 -16.54
#